data_AF-A0A446BDX0-F1
#
_entry.id   AF-A0A446BDX0-F1
#
_cell.length_a   1.000
_cell.length_b   1.000
_cell.length_c   1.000
_cell.angle_alpha   90.00
_cell.angle_beta   90.00
_cell.angle_gamma   90.00
#
_symmetry.space_group_name_H-M   'P 1'
#
loop_
_entity.id
_entity.type
_entity.pdbx_description
1 polymer ?
#
loop_
_entity_poly.entity_id
_entity_poly.type
_entity_poly.pdbx_seq_one_letter_code
_entity_poly.pdbx_strand_id
1 'polypeptide(L)'
;MSSLTSSDERPAGHGATAPSRPADQVSMSNTAGETQLEGDPKSNEGVNLDDLIEEHILPKLDPDFLEYFASVQARQRAQGQLAPTNSIERVRAHPELYRAPCALDTSGYPRVTDHVCPSRDNVDIPVRVYHPDPATHGSGPYPVHLNFHGKSSRSFWSLG
;
A
#
# COMPACT_ATOMS: atom_id res chain seq x y z
N MET A 1 64.49 8.61 -3.06
CA MET A 1 64.20 9.75 -2.18
C MET A 1 63.84 10.93 -3.05
N SER A 2 62.55 11.16 -3.26
CA SER A 2 62.05 12.36 -3.94
C SER A 2 60.87 12.88 -3.14
N SER A 3 61.13 13.98 -2.43
CA SER A 3 60.16 14.79 -1.71
C SER A 3 59.70 15.90 -2.65
N LEU A 4 58.39 16.02 -2.89
CA LEU A 4 57.77 17.26 -3.35
C LEU A 4 56.39 17.38 -2.71
N THR A 5 56.31 18.30 -1.76
CA THR A 5 55.12 18.91 -1.17
C THR A 5 54.56 19.98 -2.10
N SER A 6 53.22 20.07 -2.23
CA SER A 6 52.55 21.35 -2.53
C SER A 6 51.05 21.24 -2.21
N SER A 7 50.64 21.82 -1.07
CA SER A 7 49.76 22.99 -0.93
C SER A 7 49.12 23.52 -2.23
N ASP A 8 47.90 24.04 -2.34
CA ASP A 8 46.81 24.47 -1.45
C ASP A 8 45.66 24.94 -2.38
N GLU A 9 44.59 25.46 -1.79
CA GLU A 9 43.53 26.30 -2.36
C GLU A 9 42.22 25.60 -2.77
N ARG A 10 41.30 25.54 -1.80
CA ARG A 10 39.86 25.48 -2.05
C ARG A 10 39.28 26.90 -1.96
N PRO A 11 38.56 27.40 -2.98
CA PRO A 11 37.88 28.68 -2.86
C PRO A 11 36.60 28.58 -2.00
N ALA A 12 36.43 29.58 -1.14
CA ALA A 12 35.23 29.81 -0.34
C ALA A 12 34.07 30.33 -1.22
N GLY A 13 33.14 29.43 -1.54
CA GLY A 13 31.90 29.73 -2.28
C GLY A 13 30.78 30.21 -1.36
N HIS A 14 30.71 31.53 -1.20
CA HIS A 14 29.54 32.42 -1.21
C HIS A 14 28.16 31.84 -0.83
N GLY A 15 27.59 32.43 0.22
CA GLY A 15 26.23 32.19 0.69
C GLY A 15 25.16 32.56 -0.33
N ALA A 16 24.25 31.63 -0.55
CA ALA A 16 22.98 31.86 -1.23
C ALA A 16 21.89 32.01 -0.17
N THR A 17 21.40 33.23 0.00
CA THR A 17 20.20 33.57 0.74
C THR A 17 19.00 32.93 0.05
N ALA A 18 18.35 31.98 0.70
CA ALA A 18 17.16 31.32 0.17
C ALA A 18 15.99 32.32 0.08
N PRO A 19 15.29 32.44 -1.06
CA PRO A 19 14.05 33.19 -1.11
C PRO A 19 12.96 32.45 -0.33
N SER A 20 12.36 33.15 0.63
CA SER A 20 11.12 32.75 1.30
C SER A 20 10.02 32.52 0.26
N ARG A 21 9.63 31.26 0.08
CA ARG A 21 8.61 30.85 -0.89
C ARG A 21 7.23 30.92 -0.23
N PRO A 22 6.20 31.45 -0.93
CA PRO A 22 4.84 31.50 -0.42
C PRO A 22 4.29 30.09 -0.23
N ALA A 23 3.43 29.94 0.79
CA ALA A 23 2.69 28.72 1.07
C ALA A 23 1.75 28.41 -0.10
N ASP A 24 2.21 27.58 -1.04
CA ASP A 24 1.35 26.89 -2.00
C ASP A 24 0.49 25.91 -1.19
N GLN A 25 -0.69 26.35 -0.77
CA GLN A 25 -1.77 25.48 -0.33
C GLN A 25 -2.17 24.61 -1.52
N VAL A 26 -1.55 23.43 -1.63
CA VAL A 26 -2.06 22.36 -2.49
C VAL A 26 -3.33 21.86 -1.83
N SER A 27 -4.45 22.45 -2.22
CA SER A 27 -5.78 21.91 -1.97
C SER A 27 -5.87 20.59 -2.73
N MET A 28 -5.54 19.49 -2.06
CA MET A 28 -5.86 18.14 -2.50
C MET A 28 -7.37 17.96 -2.32
N SER A 29 -8.15 18.52 -3.24
CA SER A 29 -9.54 18.12 -3.41
C SER A 29 -9.54 16.68 -3.90
N ASN A 30 -9.52 15.72 -2.97
CA ASN A 30 -9.89 14.34 -3.24
C ASN A 30 -11.38 14.35 -3.61
N THR A 31 -11.68 14.65 -4.87
CA THR A 31 -12.93 14.26 -5.51
C THR A 31 -12.87 12.74 -5.68
N ALA A 32 -12.96 12.01 -4.56
CA ALA A 32 -13.55 10.69 -4.60
C ALA A 32 -14.95 10.92 -5.13
N GLY A 33 -15.20 10.50 -6.36
CA GLY A 33 -16.56 10.45 -6.88
C GLY A 33 -17.37 9.59 -5.93
N GLU A 34 -18.18 10.23 -5.10
CA GLU A 34 -19.36 9.62 -4.49
C GLU A 34 -20.19 9.10 -5.66
N THR A 35 -19.95 7.84 -6.01
CA THR A 35 -20.91 7.11 -6.81
C THR A 35 -22.06 6.88 -5.86
N GLN A 36 -23.03 7.78 -5.93
CA GLN A 36 -24.32 7.70 -5.24
C GLN A 36 -25.00 6.44 -5.77
N LEU A 37 -24.76 5.31 -5.09
CA LEU A 37 -25.50 4.08 -5.28
C LEU A 37 -26.87 4.28 -4.62
N GLU A 38 -27.72 5.11 -5.23
CA GLU A 38 -29.16 5.12 -4.94
C GLU A 38 -29.77 3.85 -5.52
N GLY A 39 -29.64 2.77 -4.76
CA GLY A 39 -30.46 1.58 -4.87
C GLY A 39 -31.04 1.32 -3.48
N ASP A 40 -32.37 1.35 -3.38
CA ASP A 40 -33.10 0.93 -2.18
C ASP A 40 -32.48 -0.34 -1.58
N PRO A 41 -32.21 -0.41 -0.26
CA PRO A 41 -31.71 -1.61 0.37
C PRO A 41 -32.82 -2.66 0.37
N LYS A 42 -32.85 -3.46 -0.72
CA LYS A 42 -33.58 -4.72 -0.76
C LYS A 42 -33.06 -5.57 0.38
N SER A 43 -33.85 -5.66 1.45
CA SER A 43 -33.73 -6.55 2.61
C SER A 43 -32.28 -6.94 2.96
N ASN A 44 -31.72 -6.27 3.97
CA ASN A 44 -30.58 -6.77 4.74
C ASN A 44 -30.90 -8.18 5.28
N GLU A 45 -30.70 -9.23 4.49
CA GLU A 45 -30.32 -10.52 5.05
C GLU A 45 -28.96 -10.28 5.70
N GLY A 46 -29.01 -9.89 6.97
CA GLY A 46 -27.83 -9.60 7.76
C GLY A 46 -26.86 -10.76 7.67
N VAL A 47 -25.58 -10.47 7.48
CA VAL A 47 -24.55 -11.50 7.55
C VAL A 47 -24.60 -12.11 8.93
N ASN A 48 -25.01 -13.37 9.02
CA ASN A 48 -24.93 -14.11 10.27
C ASN A 48 -23.45 -14.31 10.63
N LEU A 49 -22.99 -13.62 11.67
CA LEU A 49 -21.60 -13.67 12.12
C LEU A 49 -21.26 -15.00 12.78
N ASP A 50 -22.26 -15.69 13.35
CA ASP A 50 -22.09 -16.99 14.01
C ASP A 50 -21.67 -18.08 13.01
N ASP A 51 -22.02 -17.91 11.73
CA ASP A 51 -21.60 -18.83 10.65
C ASP A 51 -20.17 -18.54 10.14
N LEU A 52 -19.60 -17.39 10.50
CA LEU A 52 -18.30 -16.92 9.97
C LEU A 52 -17.19 -16.86 11.02
N ILE A 53 -17.56 -16.69 12.29
CA ILE A 53 -16.64 -16.52 13.41
C ILE A 53 -17.06 -17.49 14.50
N GLU A 54 -16.11 -18.25 15.04
CA GLU A 54 -16.39 -19.20 16.11
C GLU A 54 -16.98 -18.50 17.35
N GLU A 55 -18.02 -19.09 17.94
CA GLU A 55 -18.81 -18.50 19.04
C GLU A 55 -17.94 -17.98 20.19
N HIS A 56 -16.89 -18.73 20.55
CA HIS A 56 -16.01 -18.40 21.66
C HIS A 56 -15.03 -17.24 21.36
N ILE A 57 -14.93 -16.81 20.11
CA ILE A 57 -14.09 -15.69 19.65
C ILE A 57 -14.91 -14.40 19.60
N LEU A 58 -16.18 -14.46 19.19
CA LEU A 58 -17.08 -13.30 19.08
C LEU A 58 -17.02 -12.33 20.28
N PRO A 59 -17.15 -12.78 21.56
CA PRO A 59 -17.15 -11.86 22.69
C PRO A 59 -15.77 -11.23 22.99
N LYS A 60 -14.70 -11.66 22.30
CA LYS A 60 -13.34 -11.11 22.43
C LYS A 60 -13.03 -10.06 21.37
N LEU A 61 -13.91 -9.90 20.38
CA LEU A 61 -13.73 -8.96 19.28
C LEU A 61 -14.37 -7.61 19.62
N ASP A 62 -13.77 -6.56 19.10
CA ASP A 62 -14.30 -5.20 19.23
C ASP A 62 -15.65 -5.09 18.49
N PRO A 63 -16.72 -4.54 19.10
CA PRO A 63 -17.99 -4.32 18.43
C PRO A 63 -17.87 -3.54 17.12
N ASP A 64 -17.01 -2.52 17.06
CA ASP A 64 -16.82 -1.70 15.85
C ASP A 64 -16.18 -2.54 14.73
N PHE A 65 -15.29 -3.47 15.10
CA PHE A 65 -14.74 -4.44 14.16
C PHE A 65 -15.82 -5.39 13.63
N LEU A 66 -16.72 -5.89 14.48
CA LEU A 66 -17.79 -6.79 14.06
C LEU A 66 -18.75 -6.10 13.08
N GLU A 67 -19.11 -4.84 13.33
CA GLU A 67 -19.92 -4.04 12.41
C GLU A 67 -19.20 -3.85 11.07
N TYR A 68 -17.95 -3.41 11.09
CA TYR A 68 -17.13 -3.26 9.88
C TYR A 68 -17.03 -4.57 9.11
N PHE A 69 -16.72 -5.68 9.79
CA PHE A 69 -16.57 -6.99 9.19
C PHE A 69 -17.88 -7.45 8.54
N ALA A 70 -19.01 -7.35 9.22
CA ALA A 70 -20.32 -7.70 8.66
C ALA A 70 -20.63 -6.90 7.39
N SER A 71 -20.32 -5.59 7.38
CA SER A 71 -20.52 -4.72 6.22
C SER A 71 -19.66 -5.13 5.02
N VAL A 72 -18.40 -5.50 5.26
CA VAL A 72 -17.47 -5.97 4.23
C VAL A 72 -17.96 -7.29 3.65
N GLN A 73 -18.36 -8.23 4.50
CA GLN A 73 -18.88 -9.53 4.07
C GLN A 73 -20.17 -9.38 3.25
N ALA A 74 -21.09 -8.51 3.68
CA ALA A 74 -22.33 -8.24 2.96
C ALA A 74 -22.04 -7.70 1.55
N ARG A 75 -21.14 -6.71 1.45
CA ARG A 75 -20.73 -6.16 0.15
C ARG A 75 -20.08 -7.21 -0.74
N GLN A 76 -19.16 -8.01 -0.20
CA GLN A 76 -18.49 -9.06 -0.98
C GLN A 76 -19.48 -10.13 -1.46
N ARG A 77 -20.49 -10.52 -0.66
CA ARG A 77 -21.56 -11.42 -1.11
C ARG A 77 -22.37 -10.80 -2.24
N ALA A 78 -22.78 -9.54 -2.09
CA ALA A 78 -23.52 -8.81 -3.13
C ALA A 78 -22.75 -8.70 -4.45
N GLN A 79 -21.42 -8.64 -4.38
CA GLN A 79 -20.52 -8.62 -5.55
C GLN A 79 -20.14 -10.01 -6.07
N GLY A 80 -20.66 -11.10 -5.48
CA GLY A 80 -20.33 -12.48 -5.85
C GLY A 80 -18.89 -12.91 -5.50
N GLN A 81 -18.22 -12.18 -4.62
CA GLN A 81 -16.80 -12.36 -4.28
C GLN A 81 -16.55 -13.39 -3.18
N LEU A 82 -17.57 -13.74 -2.40
CA LEU A 82 -17.50 -14.77 -1.35
C LEU A 82 -17.89 -16.17 -1.83
N ALA A 83 -17.97 -16.39 -3.15
CA ALA A 83 -18.23 -17.71 -3.69
C ALA A 83 -17.05 -18.67 -3.36
N PRO A 84 -17.33 -19.90 -2.88
CA PRO A 84 -16.29 -20.89 -2.51
C PRO A 84 -15.43 -21.37 -3.70
N THR A 85 -15.66 -20.85 -4.90
CA THR A 85 -15.08 -21.30 -6.18
C THR A 85 -14.19 -20.25 -6.85
N ASN A 86 -13.83 -19.14 -6.20
CA ASN A 86 -12.91 -18.18 -6.81
C ASN A 86 -11.51 -18.77 -6.96
N SER A 87 -11.14 -19.15 -8.19
CA SER A 87 -9.80 -19.66 -8.50
C SER A 87 -8.76 -18.55 -8.34
N ILE A 88 -7.50 -18.93 -8.06
CA ILE A 88 -6.41 -17.97 -7.90
C ILE A 88 -6.14 -17.20 -9.21
N GLU A 89 -6.38 -17.83 -10.36
CA GLU A 89 -6.27 -17.22 -11.68
C GLU A 89 -7.29 -16.08 -11.83
N ARG A 90 -8.54 -16.29 -11.42
CA ARG A 90 -9.57 -15.25 -11.45
C ARG A 90 -9.22 -14.09 -10.53
N VAL A 91 -8.74 -14.37 -9.33
CA VAL A 91 -8.32 -13.33 -8.37
C VAL A 91 -7.16 -12.51 -8.91
N ARG A 92 -6.18 -13.14 -9.56
CA ARG A 92 -5.03 -12.47 -10.17
C ARG A 92 -5.39 -11.71 -11.45
N ALA A 93 -6.38 -12.17 -12.21
CA ALA A 93 -6.86 -11.50 -13.42
C ALA A 93 -7.69 -10.24 -13.12
N HIS A 94 -8.33 -10.19 -11.94
CA HIS A 94 -9.21 -9.08 -11.54
C HIS A 94 -8.87 -8.53 -10.14
N PRO A 95 -7.62 -8.08 -9.90
CA PRO A 95 -7.18 -7.65 -8.58
C PRO A 95 -8.01 -6.48 -8.02
N GLU A 96 -8.61 -5.66 -8.87
CA GLU A 96 -9.51 -4.56 -8.52
C GLU A 96 -10.78 -5.00 -7.79
N LEU A 97 -11.30 -6.19 -8.11
CA LEU A 97 -12.49 -6.73 -7.45
C LEU A 97 -12.16 -7.22 -6.04
N TYR A 98 -11.01 -7.87 -5.88
CA TYR A 98 -10.63 -8.53 -4.63
C TYR A 98 -9.74 -7.67 -3.73
N ARG A 99 -9.48 -6.42 -4.13
CA ARG A 99 -8.68 -5.47 -3.36
C ARG A 99 -9.44 -5.07 -2.09
N ALA A 100 -8.76 -5.12 -0.95
CA ALA A 100 -9.33 -4.61 0.30
C ALA A 100 -9.64 -3.11 0.16
N PRO A 101 -10.73 -2.59 0.76
CA PRO A 101 -11.07 -1.16 0.67
C PRO A 101 -9.96 -0.23 1.16
N CYS A 102 -9.13 -0.70 2.09
CA CYS A 102 -8.00 0.04 2.63
C CYS A 102 -6.74 0.02 1.75
N ALA A 103 -6.73 -0.73 0.64
CA ALA A 103 -5.57 -0.79 -0.23
C ALA A 103 -5.55 0.43 -1.17
N LEU A 104 -4.68 1.37 -0.81
CA LEU A 104 -4.42 2.58 -1.57
C LEU A 104 -3.52 2.29 -2.78
N ASP A 105 -3.91 2.76 -3.96
CA ASP A 105 -2.98 2.81 -5.09
C ASP A 105 -2.08 4.04 -4.96
N THR A 106 -0.79 3.79 -4.71
CA THR A 106 0.22 4.84 -4.54
C THR A 106 0.98 5.13 -5.84
N SER A 107 0.51 4.64 -6.98
CA SER A 107 1.16 4.89 -8.27
C SER A 107 1.11 6.39 -8.59
N GLY A 108 2.26 6.98 -8.94
CA GLY A 108 2.38 8.41 -9.20
C GLY A 108 2.44 9.31 -7.95
N TYR A 109 2.38 8.74 -6.74
CA TYR A 109 2.53 9.53 -5.53
C TYR A 109 3.94 10.13 -5.47
N PRO A 110 4.09 11.37 -4.98
CA PRO A 110 5.42 11.95 -4.80
C PRO A 110 6.23 11.07 -3.86
N ARG A 111 7.51 10.85 -4.20
CA ARG A 111 8.46 10.04 -3.42
C ARG A 111 8.15 8.54 -3.37
N VAL A 112 7.25 8.06 -4.23
CA VAL A 112 7.07 6.63 -4.49
C VAL A 112 7.70 6.30 -5.83
N THR A 113 8.62 5.36 -5.86
CA THR A 113 9.29 4.94 -7.09
C THR A 113 9.18 3.43 -7.27
N ASP A 114 8.94 3.03 -8.51
CA ASP A 114 8.93 1.62 -8.90
C ASP A 114 10.29 1.27 -9.53
N HIS A 115 10.86 0.16 -9.09
CA HIS A 115 12.13 -0.39 -9.54
C HIS A 115 11.95 -1.85 -9.94
N VAL A 116 12.89 -2.35 -10.75
CA VAL A 116 12.99 -3.76 -11.09
C VAL A 116 14.33 -4.29 -10.60
N CYS A 117 14.29 -5.36 -9.81
CA CYS A 117 15.47 -6.02 -9.27
C CYS A 117 15.63 -7.39 -9.94
N PRO A 118 16.70 -7.61 -10.71
CA PRO A 118 16.94 -8.91 -11.35
C PRO A 118 17.30 -9.95 -10.29
N SER A 119 16.69 -11.13 -10.38
CA SER A 119 17.01 -12.28 -9.54
C SER A 119 18.07 -13.19 -10.19
N ARG A 120 18.58 -14.17 -9.43
CA ARG A 120 19.57 -15.14 -9.93
C ARG A 120 19.00 -16.12 -10.96
N ASP A 121 17.70 -16.38 -10.89
CA ASP A 121 16.95 -17.20 -11.84
C ASP A 121 16.46 -16.41 -13.07
N ASN A 122 17.00 -15.20 -13.28
CA ASN A 122 16.67 -14.30 -14.39
C ASN A 122 15.19 -13.90 -14.42
N VAL A 123 14.59 -13.79 -13.23
CA VAL A 123 13.24 -13.26 -13.05
C VAL A 123 13.35 -11.84 -12.52
N ASP A 124 12.64 -10.93 -13.18
CA ASP A 124 12.57 -9.53 -12.74
C ASP A 124 11.58 -9.40 -11.58
N ILE A 125 12.08 -8.95 -10.42
CA ILE A 125 11.27 -8.74 -9.23
C ILE A 125 10.90 -7.25 -9.15
N PRO A 126 9.62 -6.87 -9.32
CA PRO A 126 9.21 -5.49 -9.12
C PRO A 126 9.28 -5.11 -7.64
N VAL A 127 9.88 -3.97 -7.34
CA VAL A 127 10.02 -3.41 -6.00
C VAL A 127 9.50 -1.98 -6.00
N ARG A 128 8.63 -1.65 -5.04
CA ARG A 128 8.17 -0.29 -4.81
C ARG A 128 8.90 0.30 -3.60
N VAL A 129 9.51 1.47 -3.79
CA VAL A 129 10.27 2.18 -2.77
C VAL A 129 9.50 3.43 -2.35
N TYR A 130 9.40 3.63 -1.03
CA TYR A 130 8.76 4.78 -0.42
C TYR A 130 9.84 5.62 0.27
N HIS A 131 10.06 6.84 -0.21
CA HIS A 131 11.03 7.75 0.38
C HIS A 131 10.36 8.69 1.39
N PRO A 132 10.99 8.92 2.57
CA PRO A 132 10.49 9.90 3.53
C PRO A 132 10.61 11.32 2.99
N ASP A 133 9.85 12.24 3.56
CA ASP A 133 9.92 13.65 3.19
C ASP A 133 11.23 14.29 3.69
N PRO A 134 12.11 14.80 2.81
CA PRO A 134 13.38 15.40 3.24
C PRO A 134 13.21 16.68 4.05
N ALA A 135 12.08 17.40 3.89
CA ALA A 135 11.81 18.59 4.70
C ALA A 135 11.58 18.23 6.17
N THR A 136 11.05 17.03 6.43
CA THR A 136 10.73 16.54 7.78
C THR A 136 11.87 15.69 8.36
N HIS A 137 12.54 14.89 7.52
CA HIS A 137 13.48 13.86 7.96
C HIS A 137 14.96 14.15 7.59
N GLY A 138 15.25 15.33 7.02
CA GLY A 138 16.58 15.70 6.55
C GLY A 138 16.94 15.05 5.21
N SER A 139 18.14 15.28 4.67
CA SER A 139 18.53 14.78 3.34
C SER A 139 18.94 13.31 3.28
N GLY A 140 18.94 12.60 4.41
CA GLY A 140 19.45 11.23 4.53
C GLY A 140 20.97 11.13 4.78
N PRO A 141 21.53 9.90 4.82
CA PRO A 141 20.90 8.62 4.45
C PRO A 141 19.80 8.18 5.44
N TYR A 142 18.81 7.44 4.94
CA TYR A 142 17.71 6.90 5.75
C TYR A 142 17.92 5.40 6.05
N PRO A 143 17.43 4.89 7.20
CA PRO A 143 17.32 3.45 7.40
C PRO A 143 16.37 2.84 6.37
N VAL A 144 16.67 1.62 5.93
CA VAL A 144 15.84 0.88 4.96
C VAL A 144 15.05 -0.20 5.68
N HIS A 145 13.74 -0.24 5.42
CA HIS A 145 12.84 -1.30 5.88
C HIS A 145 12.32 -2.09 4.68
N LEU A 146 12.56 -3.40 4.66
CA LEU A 146 12.05 -4.30 3.63
C LEU A 146 10.72 -4.89 4.08
N ASN A 147 9.65 -4.54 3.37
CA ASN A 147 8.32 -5.04 3.65
C ASN A 147 7.92 -6.15 2.67
N PHE A 148 7.62 -7.33 3.19
CA PHE A 148 7.01 -8.42 2.42
C PHE A 148 5.52 -8.45 2.74
N HIS A 149 4.66 -8.22 1.75
CA HIS A 149 3.22 -8.26 1.99
C HIS A 149 2.78 -9.66 2.43
N GLY A 150 1.86 -9.75 3.40
CA GLY A 150 1.28 -11.02 3.79
C GLY A 150 0.47 -11.64 2.65
N LYS A 151 0.93 -12.76 2.09
CA LYS A 151 0.11 -13.72 1.35
C LYS A 151 0.49 -15.11 1.84
N SER A 152 -0.50 -15.96 2.07
CA SER A 152 -0.27 -17.37 2.41
C SER A 152 0.52 -18.01 1.27
N SER A 153 1.73 -18.48 1.56
CA SER A 153 2.58 -19.23 0.63
C SER A 153 2.08 -20.65 0.37
N ARG A 154 0.88 -21.01 0.83
CA ARG A 154 0.32 -22.34 0.58
C ARG A 154 -0.03 -22.48 -0.90
N SER A 155 0.46 -23.58 -1.49
CA SER A 155 0.29 -24.07 -2.86
C SER A 155 1.17 -23.48 -3.96
N PHE A 156 2.49 -23.43 -3.76
CA PHE A 156 3.44 -23.41 -4.91
C PHE A 156 4.47 -24.56 -4.91
N TRP A 157 4.45 -25.45 -3.91
CA TRP A 157 5.42 -26.56 -3.79
C TRP A 157 4.78 -27.94 -4.01
N SER A 158 4.10 -28.15 -5.13
CA SER A 158 3.73 -29.49 -5.59
C SER A 158 3.70 -29.56 -7.12
N LEU A 159 4.84 -29.30 -7.75
CA LEU A 159 5.17 -29.83 -9.06
C LEU A 159 6.61 -30.32 -9.01
N GLY A 160 6.74 -31.58 -8.59
CA GLY A 160 7.91 -32.44 -8.70
C GLY A 160 7.42 -33.84 -8.99
#